data_AF-A0A9E3DBE0-F1
#
_entry.id   AF-A0A9E3DBE0-F1
#
_cell.length_a   1.000
_cell.length_b   1.000
_cell.length_c   1.000
_cell.angle_alpha   90.00
_cell.angle_beta   90.00
_cell.angle_gamma   90.00
#
_symmetry.space_group_name_H-M   'P 1'
#
loop_
_entity.id
_entity.type
_entity.pdbx_description
1 polymer ?
#
loop_
_entity_poly.entity_id
_entity_poly.type
_entity_poly.pdbx_seq_one_letter_code
_entity_poly.pdbx_strand_id
1 'polypeptide(L)'
;MDVVLGVSLAPETVHMVLVEGDAADGVIVDQNGFALGGNSTAAAAADHVIAAILGTRDSAAHGGYRLKSSGVSWTNPAEAAALRNALAARKIENVMLVSAFMSAAALAQATGSATDCARTALLLVEPTTATLAVVDSADGSVADVHRHPLPNNRDAALTKLATMVSKAESMSGRPDGVFLVGSDVDIRSIKPTLEAATRLSLITPEEPELALARGASLAAANAELGAPRTLSMPPVQNPPIAPGVLAYSALGEAETDAPDEAQSSAEPRNRRKLLLIVACVTTVFVGGVVALVLAIGDRPHSDQPPGTSTNVVAPETASPPKAGPPGPPPPSAAPPPEAPPPAPPPASQQTPSPHSEDHQHWEDWLHRHLGGQGIPLP
;
A
#
# COMPACT_ATOMS: atom_id res chain seq x y z
N MET A 1 18.50 -11.76 -14.60
CA MET A 1 17.06 -12.13 -14.49
C MET A 1 16.22 -10.89 -14.70
N ASP A 2 15.02 -10.99 -15.30
CA ASP A 2 14.15 -9.84 -15.50
C ASP A 2 13.34 -9.56 -14.22
N VAL A 3 13.18 -8.27 -13.88
CA VAL A 3 12.45 -7.80 -12.70
C VAL A 3 11.60 -6.57 -13.03
N VAL A 4 10.57 -6.33 -12.24
CA VAL A 4 9.68 -5.17 -12.33
C VAL A 4 9.64 -4.46 -10.99
N LEU A 5 9.78 -3.14 -11.01
CA LEU A 5 9.73 -2.30 -9.81
C LEU A 5 8.30 -1.82 -9.59
N GLY A 6 7.78 -2.01 -8.39
CA GLY A 6 6.53 -1.43 -7.91
C GLY A 6 6.82 -0.38 -6.86
N VAL A 7 6.18 0.78 -6.96
CA VAL A 7 6.32 1.88 -5.98
C VAL A 7 4.92 2.34 -5.59
N SER A 8 4.66 2.54 -4.31
CA SER A 8 3.43 3.12 -3.80
C SER A 8 3.73 4.36 -2.96
N LEU A 9 3.10 5.48 -3.33
CA LEU A 9 3.15 6.74 -2.62
C LEU A 9 1.85 6.94 -1.86
N ALA A 10 1.95 6.87 -0.54
CA ALA A 10 1.00 7.41 0.40
C ALA A 10 1.45 8.81 0.85
N PRO A 11 0.59 9.61 1.50
CA PRO A 11 0.92 10.99 1.86
C PRO A 11 2.22 11.14 2.67
N GLU A 12 2.51 10.19 3.56
CA GLU A 12 3.67 10.26 4.46
C GLU A 12 4.71 9.14 4.19
N THR A 13 4.41 8.17 3.33
CA THR A 13 5.24 6.98 3.16
C THR A 13 5.35 6.56 1.70
N VAL A 14 6.53 6.05 1.34
CA VAL A 14 6.78 5.38 0.07
C VAL A 14 7.19 3.94 0.37
N HIS A 15 6.56 3.01 -0.34
CA HIS A 15 6.94 1.61 -0.34
C HIS A 15 7.38 1.20 -1.74
N MET A 16 8.43 0.40 -1.84
CA MET A 16 9.01 -0.08 -3.08
C MET A 16 9.19 -1.59 -3.00
N VAL A 17 8.88 -2.31 -4.07
CA VAL A 17 9.11 -3.74 -4.20
C VAL A 17 9.71 -4.05 -5.56
N LEU A 18 10.73 -4.89 -5.57
CA LEU A 18 11.31 -5.45 -6.78
C LEU A 18 10.79 -6.88 -6.90
N VAL A 19 10.07 -7.16 -7.97
CA VAL A 19 9.42 -8.46 -8.20
C VAL A 19 10.08 -9.15 -9.37
N GLU A 20 10.34 -10.44 -9.21
CA GLU A 20 10.89 -11.32 -10.24
C GLU A 20 9.89 -11.58 -11.38
N GLY A 21 10.40 -11.67 -12.61
CA GLY A 21 9.60 -11.95 -13.80
C GLY A 21 9.26 -10.69 -14.59
N ASP A 22 9.04 -10.85 -15.89
CA ASP A 22 8.63 -9.74 -16.77
C ASP A 22 7.15 -9.37 -16.58
N ALA A 23 6.31 -10.32 -16.14
CA ALA A 23 4.91 -10.13 -15.77
C ALA A 23 4.69 -9.69 -14.31
N ALA A 24 5.76 -9.58 -13.52
CA ALA A 24 5.73 -9.25 -12.09
C ALA A 24 4.89 -10.21 -11.22
N ASP A 25 4.79 -11.47 -11.62
CA ASP A 25 4.04 -12.55 -10.94
C ASP A 25 4.94 -13.44 -10.05
N GLY A 26 6.25 -13.19 -10.04
CA GLY A 26 7.22 -13.93 -9.23
C GLY A 26 7.31 -13.49 -7.77
N VAL A 27 8.43 -13.87 -7.14
CA VAL A 27 8.74 -13.54 -5.75
C VAL A 27 9.26 -12.11 -5.61
N ILE A 28 9.08 -11.52 -4.43
CA ILE A 28 9.72 -10.25 -4.09
C ILE A 28 11.20 -10.54 -3.81
N VAL A 29 12.09 -9.94 -4.60
CA VAL A 29 13.54 -10.11 -4.48
C VAL A 29 14.18 -9.03 -3.61
N ASP A 30 13.56 -7.86 -3.56
CA ASP A 30 13.98 -6.73 -2.73
C ASP A 30 12.79 -5.85 -2.38
N GLN A 31 12.84 -5.18 -1.24
CA GLN A 31 11.83 -4.26 -0.77
C GLN A 31 12.47 -3.09 -0.03
N ASN A 32 11.89 -1.91 -0.18
CA ASN A 32 12.37 -0.71 0.48
C ASN A 32 11.20 0.20 0.87
N GLY A 33 11.42 1.10 1.82
CA GLY A 33 10.46 2.13 2.14
C GLY A 33 11.07 3.27 2.93
N PHE A 34 10.49 4.46 2.78
CA PHE A 34 10.93 5.66 3.47
C PHE A 34 9.77 6.61 3.72
N ALA A 35 9.90 7.48 4.71
CA ALA A 35 8.91 8.50 4.99
C ALA A 35 9.13 9.74 4.11
N LEU A 36 8.05 10.28 3.54
CA LEU A 36 8.04 11.63 3.00
C LEU A 36 7.82 12.57 4.17
N GLY A 37 8.74 13.51 4.42
CA GLY A 37 8.49 14.50 5.46
C GLY A 37 7.22 15.30 5.13
N GLY A 38 6.26 15.40 6.07
CA GLY A 38 4.93 16.01 5.89
C GLY A 38 4.88 17.50 5.49
N ASN A 39 6.02 18.12 5.16
CA ASN A 39 6.13 19.45 4.57
C ASN A 39 6.78 19.45 3.17
N SER A 40 7.01 18.28 2.58
CA SER A 40 7.61 18.13 1.27
C SER A 40 6.65 18.65 0.19
N THR A 41 7.17 19.46 -0.73
CA THR A 41 6.38 19.86 -1.90
C THR A 41 6.18 18.66 -2.83
N ALA A 42 5.08 18.65 -3.60
CA ALA A 42 4.84 17.59 -4.59
C ALA A 42 6.03 17.39 -5.57
N ALA A 43 6.77 18.45 -5.88
CA ALA A 43 7.98 18.38 -6.69
C ALA A 43 9.16 17.72 -5.95
N ALA A 44 9.37 18.05 -4.67
CA ALA A 44 10.43 17.43 -3.87
C ALA A 44 10.14 15.94 -3.59
N ALA A 45 8.89 15.58 -3.34
CA ALA A 45 8.47 14.18 -3.23
C ALA A 45 8.71 13.43 -4.55
N ALA A 46 8.34 14.03 -5.69
CA ALA A 46 8.62 13.47 -7.01
C ALA A 46 10.12 13.27 -7.27
N ASP A 47 10.96 14.26 -6.94
CA ASP A 47 12.42 14.16 -7.10
C ASP A 47 13.01 13.05 -6.23
N HIS A 48 12.54 12.90 -4.99
CA HIS A 48 12.99 11.84 -4.09
C HIS A 48 12.60 10.45 -4.61
N VAL A 49 11.38 10.30 -5.13
CA VAL A 49 10.89 9.05 -5.73
C VAL A 49 11.67 8.71 -7.00
N ILE A 50 11.98 9.70 -7.84
CA ILE A 50 12.84 9.50 -9.02
C ILE A 50 14.24 9.03 -8.60
N ALA A 51 14.84 9.67 -7.59
CA ALA A 51 16.14 9.25 -7.08
C ALA A 51 16.11 7.81 -6.56
N ALA A 52 15.06 7.43 -5.84
CA ALA A 52 14.86 6.07 -5.36
C ALA A 52 14.72 5.07 -6.51
N ILE A 53 13.91 5.36 -7.54
CA ILE A 53 13.73 4.49 -8.71
C ILE A 53 15.05 4.27 -9.46
N LEU A 54 15.81 5.35 -9.70
CA LEU A 54 17.10 5.26 -10.40
C LEU A 54 18.11 4.47 -9.58
N GLY A 55 18.15 4.71 -8.26
CA GLY A 55 19.01 3.97 -7.36
C GLY A 55 18.66 2.49 -7.29
N THR A 56 17.39 2.13 -7.15
CA THR A 56 16.95 0.72 -7.20
C THR A 56 17.29 0.07 -8.54
N ARG A 57 17.16 0.78 -9.66
CA ARG A 57 17.58 0.28 -10.97
C ARG A 57 19.07 -0.02 -11.02
N ASP A 58 19.89 0.89 -10.50
CA ASP A 58 21.34 0.71 -10.47
C ASP A 58 21.73 -0.45 -9.55
N SER A 59 21.16 -0.54 -8.33
CA SER A 59 21.38 -1.66 -7.41
C SER A 59 20.95 -3.00 -8.01
N ALA A 60 19.78 -3.05 -8.66
CA ALA A 60 19.30 -4.24 -9.36
C ALA A 60 20.28 -4.68 -10.46
N ALA A 61 20.83 -3.73 -11.24
CA ALA A 61 21.81 -4.02 -12.29
C ALA A 61 23.12 -4.58 -11.72
N HIS A 62 23.61 -4.04 -10.60
CA HIS A 62 24.78 -4.59 -9.91
C HIS A 62 24.54 -6.01 -9.38
N GLY A 63 23.30 -6.30 -8.94
CA GLY A 63 22.86 -7.64 -8.54
C GLY A 63 22.59 -8.63 -9.69
N GLY A 64 22.81 -8.23 -10.96
CA GLY A 64 22.55 -9.10 -12.12
C GLY A 64 21.08 -9.18 -12.56
N TYR A 65 20.23 -8.29 -12.03
CA TYR A 65 18.84 -8.13 -12.44
C TYR A 65 18.70 -7.07 -13.54
N ARG A 66 17.71 -7.24 -14.40
CA ARG A 66 17.36 -6.30 -15.47
C ARG A 66 15.97 -5.74 -15.19
N LEU A 67 15.91 -4.48 -14.82
CA LEU A 67 14.65 -3.78 -14.63
C LEU A 67 13.94 -3.56 -15.98
N LYS A 68 12.77 -4.17 -16.15
CA LYS A 68 11.96 -4.12 -17.37
C LYS A 68 11.03 -2.93 -17.40
N SER A 69 10.27 -2.75 -16.33
CA SER A 69 9.33 -1.64 -16.14
C SER A 69 9.25 -1.25 -14.67
N SER A 70 8.75 -0.05 -14.42
CA SER A 70 8.46 0.46 -13.09
C SER A 70 7.03 0.95 -13.03
N GLY A 71 6.22 0.44 -12.11
CA GLY A 71 4.89 0.96 -11.80
C GLY A 71 4.93 1.84 -10.58
N VAL A 72 4.34 3.03 -10.67
CA VAL A 72 4.24 3.96 -9.54
C VAL A 72 2.77 4.23 -9.26
N SER A 73 2.29 3.85 -8.08
CA SER A 73 0.94 4.12 -7.60
C SER A 73 0.90 5.35 -6.69
N TRP A 74 -0.10 6.21 -6.87
CA TRP A 74 -0.35 7.35 -5.99
C TRP A 74 -1.82 7.44 -5.59
N THR A 75 -2.05 8.17 -4.52
CA THR A 75 -3.38 8.58 -4.03
C THR A 75 -3.70 10.04 -4.39
N ASN A 76 -2.69 10.92 -4.42
CA ASN A 76 -2.87 12.35 -4.67
C ASN A 76 -2.61 12.72 -6.15
N PRO A 77 -3.60 13.28 -6.88
CA PRO A 77 -3.42 13.65 -8.28
C PRO A 77 -2.40 14.78 -8.51
N ALA A 78 -2.14 15.64 -7.52
CA ALA A 78 -1.16 16.72 -7.64
C ALA A 78 0.28 16.18 -7.64
N GLU A 79 0.59 15.22 -6.77
CA GLU A 79 1.89 14.52 -6.72
C GLU A 79 2.13 13.70 -7.99
N ALA A 80 1.08 13.03 -8.49
CA ALA A 80 1.15 12.32 -9.77
C ALA A 80 1.54 13.24 -10.94
N ALA A 81 0.93 14.42 -11.01
CA ALA A 81 1.23 15.41 -12.03
C ALA A 81 2.67 15.94 -11.90
N ALA A 82 3.13 16.20 -10.67
CA ALA A 82 4.50 16.63 -10.41
C ALA A 82 5.52 15.55 -10.83
N LEU A 83 5.29 14.28 -10.46
CA LEU A 83 6.13 13.15 -10.85
C LEU A 83 6.17 12.97 -12.36
N ARG A 84 5.02 13.02 -13.04
CA ARG A 84 4.95 12.95 -14.50
C ARG A 84 5.77 14.03 -15.17
N ASN A 85 5.67 15.27 -14.69
CA ASN A 85 6.44 16.38 -15.24
C ASN A 85 7.93 16.22 -15.00
N ALA A 86 8.33 15.75 -13.81
CA ALA A 86 9.73 15.51 -13.46
C ALA A 86 10.35 14.37 -14.28
N LEU A 87 9.61 13.27 -14.48
CA LEU A 87 10.02 12.16 -15.36
C LEU A 87 10.22 12.63 -16.80
N ALA A 88 9.26 13.41 -17.34
CA ALA A 88 9.33 13.95 -18.69
C ALA A 88 10.52 14.92 -18.87
N ALA A 89 10.75 15.80 -17.91
CA ALA A 89 11.86 16.76 -17.94
C ALA A 89 13.23 16.06 -17.95
N ARG A 90 13.36 14.93 -17.25
CA ARG A 90 14.59 14.13 -17.15
C ARG A 90 14.70 13.04 -18.22
N LYS A 91 13.69 12.90 -19.11
CA LYS A 91 13.59 11.84 -20.14
C LYS A 91 13.74 10.42 -19.55
N ILE A 92 13.12 10.20 -18.38
CA ILE A 92 13.09 8.88 -17.75
C ILE A 92 11.94 8.08 -18.36
N GLU A 93 12.28 6.96 -18.99
CA GLU A 93 11.35 6.05 -19.67
C GLU A 93 11.05 4.82 -18.80
N ASN A 94 10.11 3.99 -19.25
CA ASN A 94 9.69 2.74 -18.61
C ASN A 94 9.09 2.90 -17.20
N VAL A 95 8.63 4.11 -16.87
CA VAL A 95 7.88 4.37 -15.64
C VAL A 95 6.41 4.54 -16.02
N MET A 96 5.62 3.55 -15.67
CA MET A 96 4.17 3.62 -15.76
C MET A 96 3.60 4.25 -14.50
N LEU A 97 2.79 5.25 -14.76
CA LEU A 97 2.05 5.94 -13.75
C LEU A 97 0.68 5.22 -13.60
N VAL A 98 0.37 4.68 -12.40
CA VAL A 98 -0.86 3.91 -12.08
C VAL A 98 -1.64 4.55 -10.93
N SER A 99 -2.98 4.48 -10.93
CA SER A 99 -3.75 4.90 -9.73
C SER A 99 -3.67 3.85 -8.62
N ALA A 100 -3.83 4.24 -7.35
CA ALA A 100 -3.93 3.28 -6.24
C ALA A 100 -5.02 2.22 -6.48
N PHE A 101 -6.17 2.63 -7.03
CA PHE A 101 -7.25 1.71 -7.39
C PHE A 101 -6.86 0.70 -8.47
N MET A 102 -6.20 1.13 -9.55
CA MET A 102 -5.75 0.21 -10.60
C MET A 102 -4.66 -0.74 -10.11
N SER A 103 -3.79 -0.27 -9.22
CA SER A 103 -2.76 -1.10 -8.59
C SER A 103 -3.40 -2.18 -7.72
N ALA A 104 -4.38 -1.80 -6.89
CA ALA A 104 -5.16 -2.74 -6.09
C ALA A 104 -5.98 -3.71 -6.96
N ALA A 105 -6.50 -3.27 -8.10
CA ALA A 105 -7.23 -4.12 -9.06
C ALA A 105 -6.32 -5.14 -9.74
N ALA A 106 -5.12 -4.74 -10.17
CA ALA A 106 -4.13 -5.66 -10.73
C ALA A 106 -3.71 -6.73 -9.70
N LEU A 107 -3.52 -6.34 -8.44
CA LEU A 107 -3.24 -7.29 -7.38
C LEU A 107 -4.44 -8.22 -7.09
N ALA A 108 -5.66 -7.69 -7.09
CA ALA A 108 -6.88 -8.49 -6.91
C ALA A 108 -7.07 -9.49 -8.06
N GLN A 109 -6.78 -9.10 -9.29
CA GLN A 109 -6.80 -9.99 -10.46
C GLN A 109 -5.78 -11.10 -10.33
N ALA A 110 -4.54 -10.78 -9.99
CA ALA A 110 -3.47 -11.77 -9.82
C ALA A 110 -3.80 -12.76 -8.68
N THR A 111 -4.32 -12.25 -7.57
CA THR A 111 -4.74 -13.08 -6.43
C THR A 111 -5.93 -13.94 -6.80
N GLY A 112 -6.97 -13.37 -7.44
CA GLY A 112 -8.15 -14.10 -7.86
C GLY A 112 -7.83 -15.22 -8.85
N SER A 113 -6.90 -14.96 -9.77
CA SER A 113 -6.37 -15.98 -10.70
C SER A 113 -5.64 -17.11 -9.97
N ALA A 114 -4.85 -16.78 -8.94
CA ALA A 114 -4.13 -17.77 -8.14
C ALA A 114 -5.05 -18.59 -7.21
N THR A 115 -6.20 -18.04 -6.80
CA THR A 115 -7.17 -18.69 -5.90
C THR A 115 -8.39 -19.29 -6.61
N ASP A 116 -8.40 -19.34 -7.95
CA ASP A 116 -9.51 -19.83 -8.78
C ASP A 116 -10.85 -19.10 -8.48
N CYS A 117 -10.76 -17.82 -8.10
CA CYS A 117 -11.92 -16.94 -7.97
C CYS A 117 -12.17 -16.29 -9.32
N ALA A 118 -13.33 -16.55 -9.93
CA ALA A 118 -13.68 -15.95 -11.21
C ALA A 118 -13.86 -14.44 -11.08
N ARG A 119 -14.47 -13.99 -9.98
CA ARG A 119 -14.68 -12.57 -9.70
C ARG A 119 -14.43 -12.26 -8.24
N THR A 120 -13.69 -11.18 -8.02
CA THR A 120 -13.30 -10.76 -6.67
C THR A 120 -13.80 -9.35 -6.43
N ALA A 121 -14.50 -9.12 -5.30
CA ALA A 121 -14.82 -7.77 -4.89
C ALA A 121 -13.56 -7.12 -4.32
N LEU A 122 -13.06 -6.07 -4.96
CA LEU A 122 -11.97 -5.27 -4.43
C LEU A 122 -12.53 -4.18 -3.51
N LEU A 123 -12.11 -4.16 -2.24
CA LEU A 123 -12.30 -3.04 -1.34
C LEU A 123 -10.95 -2.34 -1.11
N LEU A 124 -10.76 -1.19 -1.73
CA LEU A 124 -9.65 -0.27 -1.46
C LEU A 124 -10.06 0.72 -0.37
N VAL A 125 -9.32 0.75 0.73
CA VAL A 125 -9.53 1.67 1.86
C VAL A 125 -8.40 2.70 1.91
N GLU A 126 -8.76 3.97 1.78
CA GLU A 126 -7.88 5.13 1.96
C GLU A 126 -8.30 5.91 3.22
N PRO A 127 -7.50 6.84 3.75
CA PRO A 127 -7.82 7.51 5.01
C PRO A 127 -9.15 8.29 5.00
N THR A 128 -9.56 8.80 3.84
CA THR A 128 -10.78 9.64 3.70
C THR A 128 -11.83 9.04 2.76
N THR A 129 -11.51 7.96 2.03
CA THR A 129 -12.44 7.33 1.09
C THR A 129 -12.28 5.82 1.07
N ALA A 130 -13.36 5.11 0.72
CA ALA A 130 -13.32 3.70 0.39
C ALA A 130 -13.93 3.48 -0.98
N THR A 131 -13.33 2.59 -1.77
CA THR A 131 -13.82 2.22 -3.11
C THR A 131 -14.05 0.72 -3.15
N LEU A 132 -15.29 0.31 -3.40
CA LEU A 132 -15.67 -1.08 -3.65
C LEU A 132 -15.89 -1.28 -5.15
N ALA A 133 -15.40 -2.36 -5.72
CA ALA A 133 -15.64 -2.73 -7.12
C ALA A 133 -15.61 -4.25 -7.29
N VAL A 134 -16.06 -4.77 -8.43
CA VAL A 134 -15.86 -6.17 -8.83
C VAL A 134 -14.79 -6.23 -9.89
N VAL A 135 -13.78 -7.07 -9.70
CA VAL A 135 -12.70 -7.36 -10.65
C VAL A 135 -12.89 -8.76 -11.20
N ASP A 136 -12.92 -8.91 -12.53
CA ASP A 136 -12.91 -10.21 -13.20
C ASP A 136 -11.46 -10.70 -13.33
N SER A 137 -11.19 -11.92 -12.85
CA SER A 137 -9.84 -12.46 -12.83
C SER A 137 -9.32 -12.81 -14.24
N ALA A 138 -10.21 -13.07 -15.19
CA ALA A 138 -9.83 -13.53 -16.54
C ALA A 138 -9.19 -12.41 -17.38
N ASP A 139 -9.71 -11.19 -17.29
CA ASP A 139 -9.29 -10.06 -18.12
C ASP A 139 -8.94 -8.78 -17.34
N GLY A 140 -9.12 -8.79 -16.00
CA GLY A 140 -8.90 -7.62 -15.16
C GLY A 140 -9.95 -6.53 -15.33
N SER A 141 -11.08 -6.82 -16.00
CA SER A 141 -12.17 -5.86 -16.16
C SER A 141 -12.78 -5.50 -14.81
N VAL A 142 -13.15 -4.21 -14.68
CA VAL A 142 -13.70 -3.65 -13.45
C VAL A 142 -15.15 -3.24 -13.67
N ALA A 143 -16.05 -3.73 -12.81
CA ALA A 143 -17.48 -3.40 -12.81
C ALA A 143 -17.95 -2.94 -11.41
N ASP A 144 -19.18 -2.42 -11.32
CA ASP A 144 -19.86 -2.06 -10.08
C ASP A 144 -19.02 -1.18 -9.12
N VAL A 145 -18.38 -0.14 -9.67
CA VAL A 145 -17.52 0.76 -8.88
C VAL A 145 -18.36 1.69 -8.00
N HIS A 146 -18.17 1.59 -6.69
CA HIS A 146 -18.82 2.38 -5.66
C HIS A 146 -17.79 3.03 -4.75
N ARG A 147 -17.61 4.35 -4.90
CA ARG A 147 -16.77 5.16 -4.01
C ARG A 147 -17.59 5.88 -2.97
N HIS A 148 -17.15 5.83 -1.71
CA HIS A 148 -17.79 6.50 -0.60
C HIS A 148 -16.77 7.28 0.25
N PRO A 149 -17.07 8.52 0.66
CA PRO A 149 -16.28 9.21 1.67
C PRO A 149 -16.41 8.49 3.02
N LEU A 150 -15.30 8.42 3.74
CA LEU A 150 -15.24 7.90 5.10
C LEU A 150 -15.29 9.07 6.10
N PRO A 151 -16.07 8.93 7.19
CA PRO A 151 -16.05 9.91 8.26
C PRO A 151 -14.72 9.88 9.01
N ASN A 152 -14.27 11.03 9.53
CA ASN A 152 -13.02 11.13 10.29
C ASN A 152 -13.05 10.35 11.63
N ASN A 153 -14.23 9.94 12.10
CA ASN A 153 -14.38 9.11 13.30
C ASN A 153 -14.17 7.64 12.93
N ARG A 154 -13.23 6.97 13.62
CA ARG A 154 -12.82 5.58 13.36
C ARG A 154 -13.99 4.58 13.43
N ASP A 155 -14.84 4.67 14.44
CA ASP A 155 -15.94 3.71 14.63
C ASP A 155 -17.04 3.90 13.57
N ALA A 156 -17.32 5.16 13.22
CA ALA A 156 -18.24 5.49 12.15
C ALA A 156 -17.68 5.03 10.78
N ALA A 157 -16.37 5.16 10.56
CA ALA A 157 -15.71 4.68 9.36
C ALA A 157 -15.77 3.16 9.28
N LEU A 158 -15.49 2.46 10.37
CA LEU A 158 -15.58 0.99 10.44
C LEU A 158 -17.01 0.49 10.19
N THR A 159 -18.02 1.17 10.74
CA THR A 159 -19.44 0.87 10.48
C THR A 159 -19.79 1.07 8.99
N LYS A 160 -19.26 2.13 8.39
CA LYS A 160 -19.45 2.42 6.96
C LYS A 160 -18.79 1.35 6.08
N LEU A 161 -17.56 0.94 6.42
CA LEU A 161 -16.83 -0.13 5.73
C LEU A 161 -17.56 -1.47 5.86
N ALA A 162 -18.02 -1.83 7.06
CA ALA A 162 -18.82 -3.04 7.29
C ALA A 162 -20.06 -3.03 6.39
N THR A 163 -20.78 -1.90 6.31
CA THR A 163 -21.94 -1.74 5.43
C THR A 163 -21.58 -1.91 3.95
N MET A 164 -20.39 -1.45 3.52
CA MET A 164 -19.93 -1.63 2.14
C MET A 164 -19.62 -3.09 1.84
N VAL A 165 -18.91 -3.79 2.74
CA VAL A 165 -18.58 -5.21 2.57
C VAL A 165 -19.85 -6.07 2.55
N SER A 166 -20.83 -5.81 3.43
CA SER A 166 -22.12 -6.53 3.39
C SER A 166 -22.85 -6.35 2.05
N LYS A 167 -22.71 -5.18 1.40
CA LYS A 167 -23.33 -4.94 0.08
C LYS A 167 -22.64 -5.71 -1.04
N ALA A 168 -21.38 -6.11 -0.88
CA ALA A 168 -20.65 -6.87 -1.89
C ALA A 168 -21.38 -8.17 -2.29
N GLU A 169 -22.08 -8.81 -1.34
CA GLU A 169 -22.89 -10.02 -1.56
C GLU A 169 -24.03 -9.85 -2.57
N SER A 170 -24.49 -8.62 -2.76
CA SER A 170 -25.62 -8.28 -3.64
C SER A 170 -25.20 -7.54 -4.91
N MET A 171 -23.90 -7.37 -5.16
CA MET A 171 -23.41 -6.78 -6.40
C MET A 171 -23.72 -7.67 -7.60
N SER A 172 -23.88 -7.04 -8.77
CA SER A 172 -24.35 -7.73 -9.98
C SER A 172 -23.34 -8.77 -10.48
N GLY A 173 -22.05 -8.51 -10.26
CA GLY A 173 -20.97 -9.43 -10.59
C GLY A 173 -20.95 -10.73 -9.79
N ARG A 174 -21.67 -10.82 -8.65
CA ARG A 174 -21.62 -11.96 -7.71
C ARG A 174 -20.18 -12.42 -7.40
N PRO A 175 -19.41 -11.60 -6.68
CA PRO A 175 -18.03 -11.93 -6.32
C PRO A 175 -17.96 -13.17 -5.42
N ASP A 176 -16.91 -13.97 -5.59
CA ASP A 176 -16.64 -15.19 -4.82
C ASP A 176 -16.06 -14.86 -3.42
N GLY A 177 -15.38 -13.71 -3.32
CA GLY A 177 -14.75 -13.21 -2.10
C GLY A 177 -14.51 -11.71 -2.17
N VAL A 178 -14.05 -11.12 -1.07
CA VAL A 178 -13.65 -9.71 -0.99
C VAL A 178 -12.15 -9.63 -0.74
N PHE A 179 -11.42 -8.99 -1.66
CA PHE A 179 -10.01 -8.67 -1.50
C PHE A 179 -9.86 -7.26 -0.90
N LEU A 180 -9.29 -7.19 0.30
CA LEU A 180 -9.13 -5.96 1.07
C LEU A 180 -7.71 -5.41 0.91
N VAL A 181 -7.61 -4.18 0.40
CA VAL A 181 -6.34 -3.44 0.24
C VAL A 181 -6.43 -2.10 0.96
N GLY A 182 -5.39 -1.76 1.72
CA GLY A 182 -5.28 -0.47 2.41
C GLY A 182 -4.21 0.42 1.78
N SER A 183 -4.52 1.70 1.61
CA SER A 183 -3.53 2.75 1.36
C SER A 183 -3.33 3.53 2.65
N ASP A 184 -2.20 3.34 3.32
CA ASP A 184 -1.92 4.01 4.61
C ASP A 184 -2.98 3.73 5.70
N VAL A 185 -3.58 2.53 5.63
CA VAL A 185 -4.60 2.06 6.57
C VAL A 185 -4.21 0.67 7.04
N ASP A 186 -4.17 0.46 8.35
CA ASP A 186 -3.92 -0.84 8.95
C ASP A 186 -5.12 -1.79 8.77
N ILE A 187 -5.13 -2.50 7.63
CA ILE A 187 -6.18 -3.45 7.29
C ILE A 187 -6.23 -4.64 8.25
N ARG A 188 -5.11 -5.01 8.89
CA ARG A 188 -5.07 -6.11 9.86
C ARG A 188 -5.95 -5.79 11.06
N SER A 189 -5.98 -4.53 11.50
CA SER A 189 -6.82 -4.07 12.63
C SER A 189 -8.32 -4.09 12.33
N ILE A 190 -8.74 -3.81 11.09
CA ILE A 190 -10.17 -3.70 10.72
C ILE A 190 -10.76 -5.00 10.16
N LYS A 191 -9.91 -5.92 9.68
CA LYS A 191 -10.33 -7.18 9.04
C LYS A 191 -11.35 -7.97 9.88
N PRO A 192 -11.16 -8.24 11.18
CA PRO A 192 -12.11 -9.06 11.95
C PRO A 192 -13.53 -8.49 11.99
N THR A 193 -13.64 -7.16 12.04
CA THR A 193 -14.94 -6.49 12.04
C THR A 193 -15.61 -6.55 10.67
N LEU A 194 -14.84 -6.46 9.59
CA LEU A 194 -15.37 -6.58 8.23
C LEU A 194 -15.76 -8.02 7.89
N GLU A 195 -14.98 -8.99 8.34
CA GLU A 195 -15.30 -10.42 8.22
C GLU A 195 -16.63 -10.76 8.91
N ALA A 196 -16.87 -10.22 10.11
CA ALA A 196 -18.14 -10.42 10.80
C ALA A 196 -19.35 -9.81 10.08
N ALA A 197 -19.12 -8.85 9.18
CA ALA A 197 -20.17 -8.13 8.45
C ALA A 197 -20.58 -8.81 7.13
N THR A 198 -19.89 -9.85 6.70
CA THR A 198 -20.18 -10.53 5.43
C THR A 198 -20.06 -12.04 5.53
N ARG A 199 -20.73 -12.72 4.59
CA ARG A 199 -20.59 -14.16 4.34
C ARG A 199 -19.51 -14.48 3.32
N LEU A 200 -19.01 -13.48 2.59
CA LEU A 200 -17.92 -13.66 1.64
C LEU A 200 -16.59 -13.81 2.38
N SER A 201 -15.69 -14.64 1.84
CA SER A 201 -14.34 -14.78 2.38
C SER A 201 -13.59 -13.46 2.20
N LEU A 202 -12.99 -12.94 3.29
CA LEU A 202 -12.18 -11.73 3.26
C LEU A 202 -10.70 -12.09 3.07
N ILE A 203 -10.20 -11.83 1.87
CA ILE A 203 -8.82 -12.11 1.47
C ILE A 203 -8.00 -10.84 1.68
N THR A 204 -6.83 -10.98 2.29
CA THR A 204 -5.86 -9.89 2.44
C THR A 204 -4.54 -10.29 1.81
N PRO A 205 -3.80 -9.33 1.22
CA PRO A 205 -2.42 -9.57 0.78
C PRO A 205 -1.55 -10.15 1.91
N GLU A 206 -0.55 -10.93 1.54
CA GLU A 206 0.45 -11.48 2.47
C GLU A 206 1.22 -10.36 3.19
N GLU A 207 1.60 -9.33 2.44
CA GLU A 207 2.23 -8.10 2.93
C GLU A 207 1.34 -6.89 2.63
N PRO A 208 0.41 -6.54 3.55
CA PRO A 208 -0.54 -5.44 3.37
C PRO A 208 0.06 -4.09 2.99
N GLU A 209 1.16 -3.73 3.64
CA GLU A 209 1.91 -2.49 3.43
C GLU A 209 2.55 -2.40 2.04
N LEU A 210 2.92 -3.54 1.44
CA LEU A 210 3.52 -3.62 0.12
C LEU A 210 2.50 -3.86 -0.99
N ALA A 211 1.24 -4.12 -0.63
CA ALA A 211 0.20 -4.55 -1.56
C ALA A 211 0.02 -3.57 -2.73
N LEU A 212 -0.01 -2.27 -2.48
CA LEU A 212 -0.16 -1.28 -3.55
C LEU A 212 1.08 -1.20 -4.43
N ALA A 213 2.27 -1.31 -3.86
CA ALA A 213 3.51 -1.33 -4.63
C ALA A 213 3.57 -2.58 -5.53
N ARG A 214 3.22 -3.76 -4.98
CA ARG A 214 3.12 -5.02 -5.73
C ARG A 214 2.02 -4.96 -6.81
N GLY A 215 0.90 -4.32 -6.52
CA GLY A 215 -0.14 -4.04 -7.49
C GLY A 215 0.34 -3.12 -8.62
N ALA A 216 1.19 -2.14 -8.29
CA ALA A 216 1.76 -1.22 -9.26
C ALA A 216 2.74 -1.92 -10.21
N SER A 217 3.59 -2.84 -9.69
CA SER A 217 4.46 -3.65 -10.55
C SER A 217 3.65 -4.55 -11.49
N LEU A 218 2.63 -5.25 -10.97
CA LEU A 218 1.71 -6.04 -11.79
C LEU A 218 1.03 -5.21 -12.87
N ALA A 219 0.51 -4.04 -12.52
CA ALA A 219 -0.14 -3.15 -13.47
C ALA A 219 0.84 -2.66 -14.56
N ALA A 220 2.06 -2.30 -14.19
CA ALA A 220 3.07 -1.82 -15.13
C ALA A 220 3.62 -2.91 -16.04
N ALA A 221 3.77 -4.13 -15.52
CA ALA A 221 4.18 -5.31 -16.29
C ALA A 221 3.12 -5.69 -17.33
N ASN A 222 1.85 -5.65 -16.94
CA ASN A 222 0.74 -6.13 -17.77
C ASN A 222 0.09 -5.03 -18.63
N ALA A 223 0.54 -3.79 -18.55
CA ALA A 223 -0.04 -2.71 -19.35
C ALA A 223 0.23 -2.83 -20.85
N GLU A 224 1.26 -3.59 -21.25
CA GLU A 224 1.48 -3.97 -22.65
C GLU A 224 0.53 -5.08 -23.13
N LEU A 225 -0.14 -5.80 -22.22
CA LEU A 225 -1.01 -6.95 -22.53
C LEU A 225 -2.48 -6.59 -22.81
N GLY A 226 -2.86 -5.32 -22.79
CA GLY A 226 -4.19 -4.93 -23.25
C GLY A 226 -4.59 -3.53 -22.84
N ALA A 227 -4.39 -2.58 -23.74
CA ALA A 227 -5.26 -1.40 -23.74
C ALA A 227 -6.72 -1.90 -23.67
N PRO A 228 -7.51 -1.51 -22.66
CA PRO A 228 -8.92 -1.85 -22.63
C PRO A 228 -9.53 -1.38 -23.93
N ARG A 229 -10.25 -2.27 -24.64
CA ARG A 229 -11.14 -1.85 -25.71
C ARG A 229 -12.24 -1.02 -25.04
N THR A 230 -11.99 0.28 -24.92
CA THR A 230 -13.05 1.26 -24.77
C THR A 230 -13.89 1.10 -26.03
N LEU A 231 -15.03 0.42 -25.90
CA LEU A 231 -16.05 0.47 -26.92
C LEU A 231 -16.42 1.95 -27.07
N SER A 232 -15.93 2.55 -28.15
CA SER A 232 -16.25 3.91 -28.54
C SER A 232 -17.76 4.03 -28.59
N MET A 233 -18.33 4.85 -27.70
CA MET A 233 -19.74 5.20 -27.78
C MET A 233 -19.94 5.91 -29.13
N PRO A 234 -20.88 5.48 -29.99
CA PRO A 234 -21.14 6.17 -31.24
C PRO A 234 -21.50 7.63 -30.96
N PRO A 235 -21.00 8.58 -31.76
CA PRO A 235 -21.32 9.99 -31.56
C PRO A 235 -22.84 10.16 -31.69
N VAL A 236 -23.45 10.69 -30.63
CA VAL A 236 -24.85 11.13 -30.68
C VAL A 236 -24.94 12.19 -31.79
N GLN A 237 -25.59 11.85 -32.89
CA GLN A 237 -25.94 12.80 -33.94
C GLN A 237 -26.94 13.80 -33.36
N ASN A 238 -26.47 15.01 -33.06
CA ASN A 238 -27.36 16.13 -32.82
C ASN A 238 -28.14 16.42 -34.12
N PRO A 239 -29.47 16.58 -34.06
CA PRO A 239 -30.25 16.95 -35.23
C PRO A 239 -29.85 18.35 -35.73
N PRO A 240 -29.95 18.62 -37.04
CA PRO A 240 -29.51 19.88 -37.63
C PRO A 240 -30.36 21.04 -37.10
N ILE A 241 -29.70 22.00 -36.45
CA ILE A 241 -30.30 23.29 -36.09
C ILE A 241 -30.40 24.11 -37.39
N ALA A 242 -31.63 24.51 -37.73
CA ALA A 242 -31.90 25.38 -38.88
C ALA A 242 -31.26 26.76 -38.70
N PRO A 243 -30.72 27.38 -39.77
CA PRO A 243 -30.04 28.67 -39.69
C PRO A 243 -31.06 29.80 -39.55
N GLY A 244 -30.94 30.57 -38.47
CA GLY A 244 -31.60 31.87 -38.34
C GLY A 244 -32.04 32.17 -36.92
N VAL A 245 -31.29 33.06 -36.25
CA VAL A 245 -31.73 34.21 -35.42
C VAL A 245 -30.55 34.65 -34.53
N LEU A 246 -29.86 35.68 -35.01
CA LEU A 246 -29.41 36.94 -34.35
C LEU A 246 -29.50 37.00 -32.81
N ALA A 247 -28.69 37.73 -32.03
CA ALA A 247 -27.52 38.61 -32.17
C ALA A 247 -27.28 39.25 -30.76
N TYR A 248 -26.32 40.19 -30.68
CA TYR A 248 -26.08 41.20 -29.61
C TYR A 248 -25.16 40.74 -28.45
N SER A 249 -24.03 41.39 -28.10
CA SER A 249 -23.60 42.80 -28.16
C SER A 249 -22.09 42.87 -28.48
N ALA A 250 -21.60 43.64 -29.45
CA ALA A 250 -21.41 45.10 -29.47
C ALA A 250 -20.22 45.59 -28.60
N LEU A 251 -19.07 45.71 -29.26
CA LEU A 251 -17.92 46.56 -28.91
C LEU A 251 -18.34 48.02 -29.12
N GLY A 252 -17.98 48.91 -28.18
CA GLY A 252 -18.17 50.35 -28.30
C GLY A 252 -17.05 51.09 -27.57
N GLU A 253 -16.17 51.72 -28.33
CA GLU A 253 -15.22 52.72 -27.85
C GLU A 253 -15.90 54.10 -27.79
N ALA A 254 -15.53 54.91 -26.80
CA ALA A 254 -15.57 56.38 -26.90
C ALA A 254 -14.68 57.01 -25.81
N GLU A 255 -13.69 57.76 -26.28
CA GLU A 255 -12.81 58.71 -25.59
C GLU A 255 -13.59 59.89 -24.97
N THR A 256 -13.17 60.43 -23.81
CA THR A 256 -13.20 61.88 -23.44
C THR A 256 -12.52 62.14 -22.07
N ASP A 257 -11.43 62.91 -22.10
CA ASP A 257 -10.96 64.02 -21.23
C ASP A 257 -11.02 63.98 -19.67
N ALA A 258 -9.96 64.51 -19.04
CA ALA A 258 -9.70 64.65 -17.59
C ALA A 258 -10.12 66.05 -17.05
N PRO A 259 -9.68 66.57 -15.87
CA PRO A 259 -9.43 66.03 -14.51
C PRO A 259 -10.26 66.77 -13.42
N ASP A 260 -10.34 66.30 -12.15
CA ASP A 260 -10.27 67.17 -10.93
C ASP A 260 -10.23 66.36 -9.61
N GLU A 261 -9.67 66.99 -8.58
CA GLU A 261 -9.33 66.49 -7.25
C GLU A 261 -10.49 66.37 -6.24
N ALA A 262 -10.16 65.70 -5.13
CA ALA A 262 -10.52 66.02 -3.74
C ALA A 262 -11.39 65.00 -2.96
N GLN A 263 -10.68 64.32 -2.05
CA GLN A 263 -10.99 64.17 -0.61
C GLN A 263 -12.37 63.65 -0.17
N SER A 264 -12.35 62.47 0.49
CA SER A 264 -12.72 62.29 1.91
C SER A 264 -13.54 61.01 2.17
N SER A 265 -13.00 60.19 3.08
CA SER A 265 -13.68 59.45 4.16
C SER A 265 -14.86 58.53 3.84
N ALA A 266 -14.67 57.22 4.05
CA ALA A 266 -15.29 56.48 5.18
C ALA A 266 -15.20 54.94 4.99
N GLU A 267 -14.40 54.32 5.86
CA GLU A 267 -14.68 53.07 6.61
C GLU A 267 -15.01 51.73 5.90
N PRO A 268 -14.08 50.75 5.93
CA PRO A 268 -14.40 49.34 5.75
C PRO A 268 -14.77 48.65 7.07
N ARG A 269 -16.01 48.14 7.10
CA ARG A 269 -16.66 47.42 8.19
C ARG A 269 -16.01 46.06 8.48
N ASN A 270 -15.20 46.03 9.53
CA ASN A 270 -15.18 45.04 10.61
C ASN A 270 -15.21 43.53 10.26
N ARG A 271 -14.02 42.94 10.03
CA ARG A 271 -13.73 41.50 10.23
C ARG A 271 -12.35 41.29 10.86
N ARG A 272 -12.13 41.94 12.00
CA ARG A 272 -11.02 41.65 12.93
C ARG A 272 -11.63 41.23 14.27
N LYS A 273 -10.88 40.44 15.04
CA LYS A 273 -11.26 39.59 16.19
C LYS A 273 -11.62 38.19 15.66
N LEU A 274 -10.66 37.30 15.43
CA LEU A 274 -9.96 36.63 16.52
C LEU A 274 -8.64 36.02 16.01
N LEU A 275 -7.64 36.87 15.76
CA LEU A 275 -6.25 36.44 15.63
C LEU A 275 -5.48 37.22 16.69
N LEU A 276 -4.72 36.47 17.49
CA LEU A 276 -3.75 36.92 18.50
C LEU A 276 -4.30 37.32 19.88
N ILE A 277 -4.61 36.29 20.68
CA ILE A 277 -4.32 36.30 22.12
C ILE A 277 -3.57 35.00 22.44
N VAL A 278 -2.25 35.13 22.65
CA VAL A 278 -1.44 34.42 23.66
C VAL A 278 -1.19 32.93 23.37
N ALA A 279 -0.03 32.46 22.90
CA ALA A 279 1.34 32.78 23.30
C ALA A 279 1.54 32.79 24.83
N CYS A 280 1.17 31.68 25.50
CA CYS A 280 1.73 31.26 26.80
C CYS A 280 1.16 29.88 27.17
N VAL A 281 1.94 28.81 26.92
CA VAL A 281 2.09 27.53 27.68
C VAL A 281 2.78 26.56 26.72
N THR A 282 4.07 26.79 26.48
CA THR A 282 4.98 25.94 25.68
C THR A 282 6.14 25.40 26.51
N THR A 283 6.00 25.30 27.83
CA THR A 283 7.13 24.95 28.73
C THR A 283 6.82 23.88 29.78
N VAL A 284 5.88 22.96 29.54
CA VAL A 284 5.67 21.81 30.47
C VAL A 284 5.57 20.43 29.79
N PHE A 285 5.39 20.31 28.47
CA PHE A 285 5.26 18.97 27.85
C PHE A 285 6.56 18.36 27.31
N VAL A 286 7.66 19.12 27.29
CA VAL A 286 9.01 18.63 26.94
C VAL A 286 9.84 18.21 28.18
N GLY A 287 9.29 18.39 29.40
CA GLY A 287 9.88 17.90 30.65
C GLY A 287 9.27 16.61 31.20
N GLY A 288 8.26 16.03 30.54
CA GLY A 288 7.41 14.95 31.09
C GLY A 288 7.64 13.55 30.52
N VAL A 289 8.43 13.37 29.46
CA VAL A 289 8.67 12.05 28.84
C VAL A 289 10.12 11.57 28.97
N VAL A 290 11.03 12.40 29.49
CA VAL A 290 12.39 11.97 29.90
C VAL A 290 12.40 11.31 31.30
N ALA A 291 11.24 11.19 31.97
CA ALA A 291 11.12 10.50 33.26
C ALA A 291 10.43 9.11 33.19
N LEU A 292 9.96 8.65 32.03
CA LEU A 292 9.38 7.30 31.86
C LEU A 292 10.33 6.30 31.18
N VAL A 293 11.60 6.65 31.02
CA VAL A 293 12.67 5.79 30.47
C VAL A 293 13.73 5.46 31.55
N LEU A 294 13.40 5.58 32.84
CA LEU A 294 14.27 5.14 33.95
C LEU A 294 13.56 4.26 35.00
N ALA A 295 12.51 3.55 34.62
CA ALA A 295 11.78 2.64 35.53
C ALA A 295 11.68 1.19 35.04
N ILE A 296 12.47 0.78 34.04
CA ILE A 296 12.60 -0.62 33.62
C ILE A 296 14.09 -0.92 33.35
N GLY A 297 14.90 -0.78 34.40
CA GLY A 297 16.25 -1.32 34.49
C GLY A 297 16.38 -1.99 35.85
N ASP A 298 17.06 -3.12 35.90
CA ASP A 298 17.34 -3.95 37.09
C ASP A 298 16.25 -4.93 37.52
N ARG A 299 16.13 -6.03 36.77
CA ARG A 299 16.02 -7.35 37.42
C ARG A 299 17.35 -8.09 37.23
N PRO A 300 18.04 -8.48 38.31
CA PRO A 300 19.27 -9.23 38.21
C PRO A 300 18.98 -10.63 37.64
N HIS A 301 19.80 -11.04 36.67
CA HIS A 301 19.91 -12.42 36.24
C HIS A 301 20.36 -13.28 37.42
N SER A 302 19.54 -14.25 37.80
CA SER A 302 19.97 -15.39 38.61
C SER A 302 19.91 -16.63 37.74
N ASP A 303 21.08 -17.12 37.35
CA ASP A 303 21.27 -18.48 36.89
C ASP A 303 20.83 -19.46 37.98
N GLN A 304 19.84 -20.31 37.70
CA GLN A 304 19.65 -21.55 38.45
C GLN A 304 18.97 -22.62 37.56
N PRO A 305 19.49 -23.87 37.49
CA PRO A 305 18.99 -24.92 36.59
C PRO A 305 17.67 -25.55 37.05
N PRO A 306 16.91 -26.25 36.17
CA PRO A 306 15.69 -26.94 36.56
C PRO A 306 16.00 -28.21 37.37
N GLY A 307 15.77 -28.13 38.67
CA GLY A 307 15.73 -29.26 39.59
C GLY A 307 14.33 -29.85 39.69
N THR A 308 14.23 -31.10 39.28
CA THR A 308 13.11 -32.04 39.46
C THR A 308 12.68 -32.13 40.93
N SER A 309 11.39 -31.93 41.25
CA SER A 309 10.74 -32.69 42.32
C SER A 309 9.21 -32.60 42.30
N THR A 310 8.64 -33.78 42.08
CA THR A 310 7.37 -34.34 42.53
C THR A 310 6.88 -33.85 43.90
N ASN A 311 5.59 -33.49 44.00
CA ASN A 311 4.68 -33.82 45.11
C ASN A 311 3.24 -33.54 44.64
N VAL A 312 2.45 -34.58 44.35
CA VAL A 312 1.56 -35.30 45.29
C VAL A 312 0.49 -34.39 45.88
N VAL A 313 -0.70 -34.44 45.27
CA VAL A 313 -2.00 -34.29 45.94
C VAL A 313 -2.95 -35.32 45.31
N ALA A 314 -3.36 -36.31 46.11
CA ALA A 314 -4.59 -37.08 45.89
C ALA A 314 -5.72 -36.38 46.70
N PRO A 315 -7.00 -36.52 46.32
CA PRO A 315 -7.73 -37.72 46.78
C PRO A 315 -8.86 -38.25 45.86
N GLU A 316 -9.23 -39.50 46.19
CA GLU A 316 -10.54 -40.18 46.10
C GLU A 316 -11.10 -40.77 44.77
N THR A 317 -10.91 -42.09 44.67
CA THR A 317 -11.94 -43.16 44.65
C THR A 317 -13.03 -43.15 43.58
N ALA A 318 -12.85 -44.01 42.55
CA ALA A 318 -13.94 -44.74 41.91
C ALA A 318 -13.44 -46.11 41.38
N SER A 319 -14.18 -47.18 41.69
CA SER A 319 -13.88 -48.59 41.42
C SER A 319 -13.99 -49.01 39.94
N PRO A 320 -13.33 -50.10 39.49
CA PRO A 320 -13.23 -50.50 38.07
C PRO A 320 -14.24 -51.60 37.67
N PRO A 321 -14.57 -51.75 36.37
CA PRO A 321 -15.13 -53.00 35.85
C PRO A 321 -14.06 -53.88 35.17
N LYS A 322 -14.02 -55.13 35.64
CA LYS A 322 -13.52 -56.41 35.10
C LYS A 322 -12.68 -56.43 33.81
N ALA A 323 -11.53 -57.10 33.95
CA ALA A 323 -10.64 -57.61 32.91
C ALA A 323 -11.29 -58.72 32.05
N GLY A 324 -11.06 -58.65 30.73
CA GLY A 324 -11.12 -59.78 29.79
C GLY A 324 -9.72 -60.21 29.37
N PRO A 325 -9.51 -61.46 28.92
CA PRO A 325 -8.18 -62.04 28.71
C PRO A 325 -7.45 -61.52 27.45
N PRO A 326 -6.11 -61.52 27.43
CA PRO A 326 -5.30 -60.97 26.35
C PRO A 326 -5.29 -61.86 25.09
N GLY A 327 -5.45 -61.22 23.92
CA GLY A 327 -5.30 -61.85 22.61
C GLY A 327 -3.83 -62.04 22.19
N PRO A 328 -3.54 -62.96 21.25
CA PRO A 328 -2.19 -63.34 20.85
C PRO A 328 -1.46 -62.24 20.05
N PRO A 329 -0.11 -62.17 20.12
CA PRO A 329 0.67 -61.15 19.41
C PRO A 329 0.68 -61.37 17.89
N PRO A 330 0.72 -60.28 17.08
CA PRO A 330 0.87 -60.39 15.63
C PRO A 330 2.28 -60.85 15.23
N PRO A 331 2.42 -61.54 14.09
CA PRO A 331 3.70 -62.11 13.62
C PRO A 331 4.72 -61.03 13.22
N SER A 332 5.98 -61.35 13.48
CA SER A 332 7.17 -60.56 13.14
C SER A 332 7.29 -60.35 11.64
N ALA A 333 7.31 -59.09 11.20
CA ALA A 333 7.58 -58.73 9.81
C ALA A 333 9.06 -58.98 9.47
N ALA A 334 9.31 -59.57 8.30
CA ALA A 334 10.66 -59.78 7.75
C ALA A 334 11.41 -58.44 7.55
N PRO A 335 12.75 -58.43 7.64
CA PRO A 335 13.52 -57.21 7.45
C PRO A 335 13.47 -56.72 6.00
N PRO A 336 13.39 -55.40 5.75
CA PRO A 336 13.50 -54.83 4.41
C PRO A 336 14.95 -54.96 3.87
N PRO A 337 15.13 -55.03 2.53
CA PRO A 337 16.45 -55.10 1.92
C PRO A 337 17.27 -53.82 2.18
N GLU A 338 18.56 -54.03 2.44
CA GLU A 338 19.57 -53.01 2.75
C GLU A 338 19.71 -51.98 1.61
N ALA A 339 19.51 -50.70 1.94
CA ALA A 339 19.70 -49.59 1.00
C ALA A 339 21.20 -49.32 0.78
N PRO A 340 21.65 -49.03 -0.45
CA PRO A 340 23.03 -48.65 -0.71
C PRO A 340 23.39 -47.33 0.01
N PRO A 341 24.66 -47.16 0.43
CA PRO A 341 25.09 -46.01 1.22
C PRO A 341 24.93 -44.69 0.43
N PRO A 342 24.59 -43.58 1.10
CA PRO A 342 24.39 -42.29 0.45
C PRO A 342 25.69 -41.76 -0.15
N ALA A 343 25.59 -41.23 -1.38
CA ALA A 343 26.66 -40.47 -2.02
C ALA A 343 26.97 -39.19 -1.21
N PRO A 344 28.23 -38.74 -1.15
CA PRO A 344 28.58 -37.50 -0.46
C PRO A 344 27.86 -36.30 -1.11
N PRO A 345 27.42 -35.30 -0.31
CA PRO A 345 26.74 -34.13 -0.84
C PRO A 345 27.70 -33.34 -1.75
N PRO A 346 27.20 -32.76 -2.86
CA PRO A 346 27.99 -31.80 -3.62
C PRO A 346 28.36 -30.62 -2.71
N ALA A 347 29.60 -30.17 -2.82
CA ALA A 347 30.11 -29.04 -2.07
C ALA A 347 29.14 -27.86 -2.16
N SER A 348 28.68 -27.37 -1.00
CA SER A 348 27.93 -26.14 -0.89
C SER A 348 28.73 -25.02 -1.54
N GLN A 349 28.34 -24.60 -2.74
CA GLN A 349 28.64 -23.25 -3.17
C GLN A 349 27.84 -22.35 -2.25
N GLN A 350 28.56 -21.63 -1.38
CA GLN A 350 28.00 -20.52 -0.63
C GLN A 350 27.49 -19.52 -1.65
N THR A 351 26.18 -19.52 -1.88
CA THR A 351 25.49 -18.36 -2.43
C THR A 351 25.71 -17.23 -1.43
N PRO A 352 26.32 -16.09 -1.81
CA PRO A 352 26.38 -14.96 -0.91
C PRO A 352 24.94 -14.53 -0.61
N SER A 353 24.55 -14.58 0.67
CA SER A 353 23.38 -13.85 1.15
C SER A 353 23.53 -12.38 0.74
N PRO A 354 22.48 -11.69 0.27
CA PRO A 354 22.57 -10.26 0.04
C PRO A 354 22.90 -9.60 1.38
N HIS A 355 24.10 -9.01 1.43
CA HIS A 355 24.68 -8.47 2.65
C HIS A 355 23.97 -7.19 3.06
N SER A 356 23.81 -7.01 4.37
CA SER A 356 23.41 -5.74 5.01
C SER A 356 24.34 -4.55 4.68
N GLU A 357 25.45 -4.78 3.98
CA GLU A 357 26.39 -3.76 3.49
C GLU A 357 25.82 -2.94 2.32
N ASP A 358 24.96 -3.52 1.47
CA ASP A 358 24.33 -2.78 0.36
C ASP A 358 23.33 -1.73 0.87
N HIS A 359 22.63 -2.03 1.98
CA HIS A 359 21.75 -1.06 2.65
C HIS A 359 22.53 0.13 3.21
N GLN A 360 23.72 -0.09 3.79
CA GLN A 360 24.55 1.01 4.30
C GLN A 360 25.11 1.86 3.16
N HIS A 361 25.58 1.22 2.08
CA HIS A 361 26.07 1.96 0.90
C HIS A 361 24.96 2.79 0.24
N TRP A 362 23.73 2.29 0.27
CA TRP A 362 22.54 2.99 -0.20
C TRP A 362 22.12 4.14 0.72
N GLU A 363 22.06 3.95 2.04
CA GLU A 363 21.82 5.04 3.01
C GLU A 363 22.89 6.13 2.89
N ASP A 364 24.15 5.73 2.71
CA ASP A 364 25.27 6.65 2.46
C ASP A 364 25.15 7.38 1.13
N TRP A 365 24.67 6.71 0.08
CA TRP A 365 24.42 7.34 -1.22
C TRP A 365 23.25 8.33 -1.14
N LEU A 366 22.14 7.95 -0.49
CA LEU A 366 20.98 8.81 -0.22
C LEU A 366 21.40 10.02 0.60
N HIS A 367 22.18 9.83 1.66
CA HIS A 367 22.72 10.93 2.46
C HIS A 367 23.64 11.85 1.64
N ARG A 368 24.52 11.29 0.79
CA ARG A 368 25.42 12.10 -0.06
C ARG A 368 24.69 12.92 -1.13
N HIS A 369 23.62 12.37 -1.70
CA HIS A 369 22.97 12.97 -2.88
C HIS A 369 21.67 13.71 -2.55
N LEU A 370 21.05 13.44 -1.40
CA LEU A 370 19.76 14.03 -0.99
C LEU A 370 19.82 14.81 0.35
N GLY A 371 20.91 14.73 1.12
CA GLY A 371 21.05 15.38 2.43
C GLY A 371 21.97 16.61 2.41
N GLY A 372 21.39 17.81 2.32
CA GLY A 372 22.17 19.06 2.27
C GLY A 372 21.43 20.32 2.74
N GLN A 373 20.75 20.28 3.88
CA GLN A 373 20.42 21.48 4.69
C GLN A 373 20.62 21.10 6.16
N GLY A 374 21.86 21.21 6.62
CA GLY A 374 22.19 21.08 8.03
C GLY A 374 21.72 22.31 8.82
N ILE A 375 21.14 22.08 9.99
CA ILE A 375 21.13 23.07 11.08
C ILE A 375 21.85 22.41 12.27
N PRO A 376 22.84 23.09 12.88
CA PRO A 376 23.66 22.52 13.94
C PRO A 376 22.89 22.45 15.27
N LEU A 377 23.06 21.34 15.97
CA LEU A 377 22.67 21.19 17.37
C LEU A 377 23.49 22.15 18.25
N PRO A 378 22.85 22.84 19.19
CA PRO A 378 23.13 22.59 20.60
C PRO A 378 21.96 21.96 21.35
#